data_AF-A6KQB6-F1
#
_entry.id   AF-A6KQB6-F1
#
_cell.length_a   1.000
_cell.length_b   1.000
_cell.length_c   1.000
_cell.angle_alpha   90.00
_cell.angle_beta   90.00
_cell.angle_gamma   90.00
#
_symmetry.space_group_name_H-M   'P 1'
#
loop_
_entity.id
_entity.type
_entity.pdbx_description
1 polymer ?
#
loop_
_entity_poly.entity_id
_entity_poly.type
_entity_poly.pdbx_seq_one_letter_code
_entity_poly.pdbx_strand_id
1 'polypeptide(L)'
;MQVLRPNKEKTGHVSASGASVVKNGLNPEKGFMQVHYLKGYFLLRFLARTLGEETYFPFLRKFVHLFHGQLILSQDFLQMLLESIPENKRFGLSVENIVGDWLECPGIPKDLSA
;
A
#
# COMPACT_ATOMS: atom_id res chain seq x y z
N MET A 1 1.05 -7.83 -21.71
CA MET A 1 1.93 -8.62 -20.82
C MET A 1 2.89 -7.65 -20.15
N GLN A 2 2.76 -7.44 -18.84
CA GLN A 2 3.64 -6.53 -18.10
C GLN A 2 4.76 -7.36 -17.45
N VAL A 3 6.01 -6.94 -17.67
CA VAL A 3 7.21 -7.63 -17.16
C VAL A 3 7.71 -6.86 -15.94
N LEU A 4 7.74 -7.52 -14.78
CA LEU A 4 8.32 -6.96 -13.56
C LEU A 4 9.84 -7.15 -13.57
N ARG A 5 10.58 -6.15 -13.08
CA ARG A 5 12.04 -6.24 -12.96
C ARG A 5 12.44 -7.35 -11.96
N PRO A 6 13.54 -8.08 -12.21
CA PRO A 6 14.00 -9.13 -11.30
C PRO A 6 14.40 -8.54 -9.94
N ASN A 7 13.91 -9.14 -8.86
CA ASN A 7 14.40 -8.88 -7.50
C ASN A 7 15.74 -9.62 -7.31
N LYS A 8 16.72 -8.99 -6.66
CA LYS A 8 18.04 -9.59 -6.36
C LYS A 8 17.96 -10.75 -5.36
N GLU A 9 16.90 -10.79 -4.56
CA GLU A 9 16.66 -11.88 -3.62
C GLU A 9 15.85 -12.98 -4.29
N LYS A 10 16.38 -14.22 -4.30
CA LYS A 10 15.75 -15.41 -4.90
C LYS A 10 14.51 -15.84 -4.10
N THR A 11 13.45 -15.04 -4.15
CA THR A 11 12.13 -15.36 -3.62
C THR A 11 11.22 -15.82 -4.75
N GLY A 12 11.33 -17.12 -5.09
CA GLY A 12 10.49 -17.79 -6.10
C GLY A 12 11.29 -18.56 -7.16
N HIS A 13 10.58 -19.39 -7.94
CA HIS A 13 11.17 -20.03 -9.12
C HIS A 13 11.30 -18.97 -10.22
N VAL A 14 12.46 -18.90 -10.87
CA VAL A 14 12.76 -17.87 -11.88
C VAL A 14 13.19 -18.58 -13.15
N SER A 15 12.59 -18.20 -14.28
CA SER A 15 13.02 -18.70 -15.59
C SER A 15 14.48 -18.32 -15.84
N ALA A 16 15.18 -19.03 -16.74
CA ALA A 16 16.59 -18.77 -17.03
C ALA A 16 16.90 -17.32 -17.46
N SER A 17 15.89 -16.55 -17.89
CA SER A 17 15.99 -15.14 -18.27
C SER A 17 15.75 -14.13 -17.15
N GLY A 18 15.35 -14.57 -15.94
CA GLY A 18 14.98 -13.65 -14.86
C GLY A 18 13.53 -13.15 -14.91
N ALA A 19 12.78 -13.47 -15.97
CA ALA A 19 11.41 -12.98 -16.16
C ALA A 19 10.40 -13.73 -15.30
N SER A 20 9.41 -12.99 -14.78
CA SER A 20 8.25 -13.55 -14.07
C SER A 20 6.95 -13.15 -14.78
N VAL A 21 6.00 -14.09 -14.86
CA VAL A 21 4.71 -13.91 -15.54
C VAL A 21 3.65 -13.53 -14.50
N VAL A 22 2.84 -12.54 -14.85
CA VAL A 22 1.74 -12.03 -14.02
C VAL A 22 0.43 -12.32 -14.73
N LYS A 23 -0.51 -12.97 -14.04
CA LYS A 23 -1.88 -13.23 -14.52
C LYS A 23 -2.85 -12.43 -13.66
N ASN A 24 -3.68 -11.58 -14.28
CA ASN A 24 -4.62 -10.68 -13.58
C ASN A 24 -3.96 -9.78 -12.51
N GLY A 25 -2.72 -9.33 -12.73
CA GLY A 25 -1.98 -8.54 -11.74
C GLY A 25 -1.34 -9.36 -10.60
N LEU A 26 -1.49 -10.68 -10.60
CA LEU A 26 -0.93 -11.58 -9.59
C LEU A 26 0.18 -12.48 -10.17
N ASN A 27 1.26 -12.63 -9.43
CA ASN A 27 2.31 -13.61 -9.74
C ASN A 27 2.03 -14.91 -8.97
N PRO A 28 1.59 -15.99 -9.65
CA PRO A 28 1.18 -17.24 -8.99
C PRO A 28 2.33 -17.91 -8.21
N GLU A 29 3.58 -17.59 -8.52
CA GLU A 29 4.75 -18.18 -7.86
C GLU A 29 5.26 -17.38 -6.66
N LYS A 30 4.64 -16.23 -6.38
CA LYS A 30 5.01 -15.33 -5.27
C LYS A 30 3.87 -15.10 -4.29
N GLY A 31 3.19 -16.18 -3.90
CA GLY A 31 2.04 -16.13 -2.98
C GLY A 31 2.30 -15.30 -1.71
N PHE A 32 3.50 -15.40 -1.11
CA PHE A 32 3.88 -14.62 0.07
C PHE A 32 4.01 -13.10 -0.22
N MET A 33 4.52 -12.70 -1.38
CA MET A 33 4.59 -11.28 -1.75
C MET A 33 3.23 -10.69 -2.15
N GLN A 34 2.27 -11.53 -2.56
CA GLN A 34 0.92 -11.05 -2.92
C GLN A 34 0.18 -10.44 -1.73
N VAL A 35 0.48 -10.88 -0.51
CA VAL A 35 -0.15 -10.34 0.70
C VAL A 35 0.07 -8.83 0.80
N HIS A 36 1.28 -8.34 0.50
CA HIS A 36 1.57 -6.90 0.57
C HIS A 36 0.87 -6.09 -0.52
N TYR A 37 0.75 -6.61 -1.74
CA TYR A 37 0.02 -5.92 -2.81
C TYR A 37 -1.47 -5.83 -2.50
N LEU A 38 -2.07 -6.94 -2.07
CA LEU A 38 -3.49 -7.00 -1.78
C LEU A 38 -3.83 -6.20 -0.51
N LYS A 39 -3.04 -6.36 0.54
CA LYS A 39 -3.21 -5.63 1.80
C LYS A 39 -2.98 -4.13 1.61
N GLY A 40 -1.95 -3.75 0.85
CA GLY A 40 -1.70 -2.36 0.46
C GLY A 40 -2.88 -1.78 -0.32
N TYR A 41 -3.40 -2.50 -1.31
CA TYR A 41 -4.61 -2.07 -2.03
C TYR A 41 -5.80 -1.81 -1.08
N PHE A 42 -6.09 -2.75 -0.17
CA PHE A 42 -7.20 -2.59 0.76
C PHE A 42 -6.98 -1.46 1.76
N LEU A 43 -5.76 -1.26 2.25
CA LEU A 43 -5.42 -0.11 3.09
C LEU A 43 -5.66 1.22 2.35
N LEU A 44 -5.14 1.36 1.12
CA LEU A 44 -5.33 2.59 0.34
C LEU A 44 -6.81 2.83 0.02
N ARG A 45 -7.56 1.76 -0.30
CA ARG A 45 -9.01 1.84 -0.52
C ARG A 45 -9.77 2.22 0.75
N PHE A 46 -9.39 1.68 1.91
CA PHE A 46 -9.94 2.06 3.20
C PHE A 46 -9.73 3.55 3.46
N LEU A 47 -8.50 4.06 3.29
CA LEU A 47 -8.19 5.47 3.48
C LEU A 47 -9.00 6.37 2.53
N ALA A 48 -9.14 5.99 1.26
CA ALA A 48 -9.95 6.74 0.30
C ALA A 48 -11.44 6.78 0.68
N ARG A 49 -12.01 5.64 1.15
CA ARG A 49 -13.42 5.59 1.59
C ARG A 49 -13.64 6.39 2.88
N THR A 50 -12.71 6.32 3.83
CA THR A 50 -12.84 6.98 5.13
C THR A 50 -12.66 8.49 5.03
N LEU A 51 -11.69 8.97 4.23
CA LEU A 51 -11.34 10.38 4.12
C LEU A 51 -12.08 11.11 2.98
N GLY A 52 -12.67 10.34 2.06
CA GLY A 52 -13.29 10.84 0.84
C GLY A 52 -12.29 11.14 -0.27
N GLU A 53 -12.67 10.86 -1.51
CA GLU A 53 -11.81 10.99 -2.69
C GLU A 53 -11.32 12.43 -2.93
N GLU A 54 -12.16 13.43 -2.65
CA GLU A 54 -11.84 14.86 -2.77
C GLU A 54 -10.73 15.31 -1.81
N THR A 55 -10.52 14.60 -0.70
CA THR A 55 -9.40 14.85 0.21
C THR A 55 -8.19 13.98 -0.16
N TYR A 56 -8.46 12.70 -0.43
CA TYR A 56 -7.42 11.69 -0.59
C TYR A 56 -6.61 11.83 -1.89
N PHE A 57 -7.25 12.06 -3.04
CA PHE A 57 -6.54 12.13 -4.31
C PHE A 57 -5.69 13.38 -4.50
N PRO A 58 -6.09 14.60 -4.05
CA PRO A 58 -5.19 15.74 -4.03
C PRO A 58 -3.95 15.50 -3.17
N PHE A 59 -4.11 14.87 -1.99
CA PHE A 59 -2.98 14.46 -1.16
C PHE A 59 -2.06 13.50 -1.92
N LEU A 60 -2.60 12.45 -2.56
CA LEU A 60 -1.79 11.46 -3.25
C LEU A 60 -0.96 12.09 -4.38
N ARG A 61 -1.54 13.03 -5.14
CA ARG A 61 -0.81 13.80 -6.15
C ARG A 61 0.33 14.61 -5.55
N LYS A 62 0.08 15.29 -4.41
CA LYS A 62 1.10 16.06 -3.70
C LYS A 62 2.23 15.17 -3.18
N PHE A 63 1.89 14.03 -2.58
CA PHE A 63 2.86 13.05 -2.09
C PHE A 63 3.77 12.55 -3.22
N VAL A 64 3.19 12.12 -4.35
CA VAL A 64 3.97 11.65 -5.51
C VAL A 64 4.89 12.77 -6.02
N HIS A 65 4.41 14.01 -6.11
CA HIS A 65 5.24 15.12 -6.58
C HIS A 65 6.43 15.39 -5.65
N LEU A 66 6.22 15.36 -4.33
CA LEU A 66 7.27 15.63 -3.33
C LEU A 66 8.33 14.53 -3.26
N PHE A 67 7.92 13.26 -3.37
CA PHE A 67 8.78 12.11 -3.10
C PHE A 67 9.13 11.28 -4.34
N HIS A 68 8.82 11.76 -5.56
CA HIS A 68 9.17 11.03 -6.78
C HIS A 68 10.66 10.68 -6.81
N GLY A 69 10.99 9.41 -7.01
CA GLY A 69 12.37 8.92 -7.05
C GLY A 69 13.07 8.80 -5.70
N GLN A 70 12.37 8.99 -4.57
CA GLN A 70 12.93 8.89 -3.23
C GLN A 70 12.47 7.60 -2.52
N LEU A 71 13.30 7.13 -1.57
CA LEU A 71 12.92 6.07 -0.64
C LEU A 71 12.23 6.70 0.57
N ILE A 72 11.05 6.17 0.91
CA ILE A 72 10.16 6.70 1.96
C ILE A 72 9.60 5.58 2.82
N LEU A 73 9.42 5.85 4.12
CA LEU A 73 8.82 4.91 5.04
C LEU A 73 7.30 5.00 5.00
N SER A 74 6.62 3.92 5.42
CA SER A 74 5.16 3.90 5.50
C SER A 74 4.63 4.92 6.53
N GLN A 75 5.36 5.09 7.63
CA GLN A 75 5.05 6.07 8.67
C GLN A 75 5.09 7.50 8.13
N ASP A 76 6.09 7.85 7.31
CA ASP A 76 6.21 9.19 6.72
C ASP A 76 5.02 9.50 5.79
N PHE A 77 4.58 8.52 5.00
CA PHE A 77 3.38 8.64 4.16
C PHE A 77 2.12 8.88 5.01
N LEU A 78 1.92 8.08 6.06
CA LEU A 78 0.74 8.17 6.93
C LEU A 78 0.73 9.48 7.74
N GLN A 79 1.90 9.90 8.24
CA GLN A 79 2.08 11.16 8.93
C GLN A 79 1.68 12.33 8.02
N MET A 80 2.24 12.40 6.82
CA MET A 80 1.92 13.46 5.85
C MET A 80 0.44 13.46 5.46
N LEU A 81 -0.18 12.27 5.30
CA LEU A 81 -1.61 12.15 5.02
C LEU A 81 -2.44 12.77 6.14
N LEU A 82 -2.22 12.35 7.38
CA LEU A 82 -3.03 12.80 8.51
C LEU A 82 -2.77 14.28 8.85
N GLU A 83 -1.54 14.76 8.72
CA GLU A 83 -1.21 16.19 8.88
C GLU A 83 -1.90 17.09 7.84
N SER A 84 -2.17 16.56 6.65
CA SER A 84 -2.92 17.31 5.61
C SER A 84 -4.42 17.48 5.93
N ILE A 85 -4.91 16.83 6.99
CA ILE A 85 -6.33 16.75 7.34
C ILE A 85 -6.55 17.34 8.74
N PRO A 86 -7.54 18.23 8.92
CA PRO A 86 -7.92 18.74 10.24
C PRO A 86 -8.24 17.61 11.21
N GLU A 87 -7.80 17.71 12.47
CA GLU A 87 -7.91 16.63 13.46
C GLU A 87 -9.35 16.09 13.63
N ASN A 88 -10.33 17.00 13.67
CA ASN A 88 -11.75 16.66 13.76
C ASN A 88 -12.33 15.93 12.52
N LYS A 89 -11.57 15.88 11.42
CA LYS A 89 -11.93 15.18 10.17
C LYS A 89 -11.09 13.92 9.92
N ARG A 90 -10.28 13.49 10.89
CA ARG A 90 -9.47 12.26 10.78
C ARG A 90 -10.26 10.99 11.10
N PHE A 91 -11.50 11.10 11.59
CA PHE A 91 -12.34 9.95 11.95
C PHE A 91 -11.67 8.97 12.94
N GLY A 92 -10.90 9.52 13.89
CA GLY A 92 -10.17 8.71 14.89
C GLY A 92 -8.94 7.98 14.34
N LEU A 93 -8.55 8.24 13.08
CA LEU A 93 -7.31 7.70 12.52
C LEU A 93 -6.08 8.33 13.18
N SER A 94 -5.14 7.47 13.57
CA SER A 94 -3.78 7.84 13.95
C SER A 94 -2.78 6.97 13.17
N VAL A 95 -1.52 7.40 13.11
CA VAL A 95 -0.47 6.62 12.45
C VAL A 95 -0.30 5.28 13.16
N GLU A 96 -0.30 5.29 14.49
CA GLU A 96 -0.10 4.12 15.34
C GLU A 96 -1.19 3.06 15.11
N ASN A 97 -2.46 3.48 15.11
CA ASN A 97 -3.57 2.56 14.89
C ASN A 97 -3.53 1.96 13.48
N ILE A 98 -3.25 2.78 12.45
CA ILE A 98 -3.14 2.27 11.08
C ILE A 98 -1.98 1.28 10.95
N VAL A 99 -0.81 1.60 11.50
CA VAL A 99 0.37 0.72 11.44
C VAL A 99 0.08 -0.59 12.18
N GLY A 100 -0.44 -0.52 13.41
CA GLY A 100 -0.78 -1.70 14.20
C GLY A 100 -1.78 -2.61 13.48
N ASP A 101 -2.90 -2.05 13.03
CA ASP A 101 -3.99 -2.83 12.43
C ASP A 101 -3.62 -3.35 11.03
N TRP A 102 -3.00 -2.51 10.19
CA TRP A 102 -2.79 -2.81 8.78
C TRP A 102 -1.39 -3.24 8.39
N LEU A 103 -0.34 -2.92 9.13
CA LEU A 103 1.03 -3.23 8.71
C LEU A 103 1.68 -4.29 9.59
N GLU A 104 1.41 -4.27 10.89
CA GLU A 104 2.04 -5.17 11.88
C GLU A 104 1.22 -6.45 12.13
N CYS A 105 -0.11 -6.39 12.05
CA CYS A 105 -0.97 -7.56 12.26
C CYS A 105 -1.08 -8.45 11.01
N PRO A 106 -1.15 -9.79 11.15
CA PRO A 106 -1.44 -10.68 10.02
C PRO A 106 -2.92 -10.58 9.58
N GLY A 107 -3.18 -10.82 8.29
CA GLY A 107 -4.54 -10.77 7.72
C GLY A 107 -5.08 -9.36 7.47
N ILE A 108 -6.35 -9.24 7.09
CA ILE A 108 -7.06 -7.95 6.90
C ILE A 108 -7.84 -7.63 8.18
N PRO A 109 -7.88 -6.36 8.66
CA PRO A 109 -8.68 -5.99 9.81
C PRO A 109 -10.16 -6.37 9.63
N LYS A 110 -10.74 -7.04 10.63
CA LYS A 110 -12.07 -7.69 10.53
C LYS A 110 -13.22 -6.67 10.40
N ASP A 111 -13.10 -5.53 11.07
CA ASP A 111 -14.17 -4.53 11.20
C ASP A 111 -14.33 -3.63 9.96
N LEU A 112 -13.51 -3.84 8.93
CA LEU A 112 -13.47 -3.00 7.72
C LEU A 112 -14.07 -3.69 6.48
N SER A 113 -14.72 -4.84 6.67
CA SER A 113 -15.31 -5.70 5.64
C SER A 113 -16.80 -5.41 5.34
N ALA A 114 -17.22 -4.15 5.43
CA ALA A 114 -18.56 -3.69 5.08
C ALA A 114 -18.64 -2.90 3.74
#